data_AF-A0A815UI93-F1
#
_entry.id   AF-A0A815UI93-F1
#
_cell.length_a   1.000
_cell.length_b   1.000
_cell.length_c   1.000
_cell.angle_alpha   90.00
_cell.angle_beta   90.00
_cell.angle_gamma   90.00
#
_symmetry.space_group_name_H-M   'P 1'
#
loop_
_entity.id
_entity.type
_entity.pdbx_description
1 polymer ?
#
loop_
_entity_poly.entity_id
_entity_poly.type
_entity_poly.pdbx_seq_one_letter_code
_entity_poly.pdbx_strand_id
1 'polypeptide(L)' 'YLSPVLDRLATAGLTLKASKCDFCRRELKYLGHLITADGIKPDPGLVASVQLFPQPTKIKDIQSFLGLTGYYPPLAPKI' A
#
# COMPACT_ATOMS: atom_id res chain seq x y z
N TYR A 1 18.42 7.74 15.53
CA TYR A 1 16.95 7.53 15.51
C TYR A 1 16.55 6.08 15.22
N LEU A 2 17.12 5.40 14.22
CA LEU A 2 16.77 3.99 13.92
C LEU A 2 17.48 2.94 14.78
N SER A 3 18.66 3.26 15.33
CA SER A 3 19.46 2.36 16.16
C SER A 3 18.68 1.63 17.27
N PRO A 4 17.83 2.30 18.10
CA PRO A 4 17.08 1.60 19.15
C PRO A 4 16.02 0.64 18.62
N VAL A 5 15.49 0.86 17.40
CA VAL A 5 14.51 -0.06 16.78
C VAL A 5 15.24 -1.30 16.26
N LEU A 6 16.38 -1.12 15.60
CA LEU A 6 17.20 -2.22 15.08
C LEU A 6 17.75 -3.08 16.22
N ASP A 7 18.15 -2.46 17.33
CA ASP A 7 18.65 -3.16 18.51
C ASP A 7 17.57 -4.02 19.20
N ARG A 8 16.34 -3.51 19.29
CA ARG A 8 15.18 -4.29 19.77
C ARG A 8 14.86 -5.47 18.85
N LEU A 9 14.92 -5.28 17.54
CA LEU A 9 14.69 -6.36 16.58
C LEU A 9 15.76 -7.46 16.73
N ALA A 10 17.03 -7.07 16.88
CA ALA A 10 18.13 -8.00 17.12
C ALA A 10 17.97 -8.76 18.43
N THR A 11 17.61 -8.05 19.52
CA THR A 11 17.36 -8.66 20.84
C THR A 11 16.19 -9.64 20.82
N ALA A 12 15.17 -9.39 19.98
CA ALA A 12 14.04 -10.29 19.76
C ALA A 12 14.35 -11.48 18.82
N GLY A 13 15.58 -11.59 18.30
CA GLY A 13 15.98 -12.65 17.37
C GLY A 13 15.40 -12.48 15.95
N LEU A 14 14.91 -11.29 15.59
CA LEU A 14 14.33 -11.02 14.27
C LEU A 14 15.43 -10.58 13.29
N THR A 15 15.50 -11.25 12.15
CA THR A 15 16.43 -10.90 11.07
C THR A 15 15.72 -10.09 9.99
N LEU A 16 16.29 -8.94 9.64
CA LEU A 16 15.76 -8.11 8.56
C LEU A 16 16.34 -8.53 7.21
N LYS A 17 15.47 -8.65 6.21
CA LYS A 17 15.90 -8.81 4.83
C LYS A 17 16.18 -7.44 4.23
N ALA A 18 17.45 -7.07 4.09
CA ALA A 18 17.87 -5.77 3.59
C ALA A 18 17.21 -5.37 2.26
N SER A 19 16.97 -6.34 1.37
CA SER A 19 16.29 -6.10 0.08
C SER A 19 14.82 -5.68 0.19
N LYS A 20 14.20 -5.78 1.37
CA LYS A 20 12.81 -5.38 1.64
C LYS A 20 12.74 -4.16 2.58
N CYS A 21 13.87 -3.61 2.99
CA CYS A 21 13.93 -2.50 3.92
C CYS A 21 14.35 -1.23 3.19
N ASP A 22 13.49 -0.23 3.20
CA ASP A 22 13.79 1.11 2.73
C ASP A 22 13.96 2.05 3.92
N PHE A 23 15.13 2.67 4.03
CA PHE A 23 15.46 3.62 5.10
C PHE A 23 15.74 5.00 4.51
N CYS A 24 15.39 6.05 5.26
CA CYS A 24 15.70 7.44 4.92
C CYS A 24 15.27 7.87 3.50
N ARG A 25 14.16 7.33 2.99
CA ARG A 25 13.56 7.75 1.72
C ARG A 25 12.62 8.93 1.91
N ARG A 26 12.51 9.79 0.89
CA ARG A 26 11.50 10.87 0.84
C ARG A 26 10.09 10.34 0.59
N GLU A 27 10.01 9.20 -0.09
CA GLU A 27 8.76 8.51 -0.40
C GLU A 27 8.93 7.02 -0.11
N LEU A 28 7.91 6.40 0.49
CA LEU A 28 7.96 4.99 0.88
C LEU A 28 6.62 4.31 0.64
N LYS A 29 6.65 3.12 0.05
CA LYS A 29 5.47 2.28 -0.12
C LYS A 29 5.23 1.45 1.13
N TYR A 30 4.04 1.56 1.72
CA TYR A 30 3.65 0.82 2.91
C TYR A 30 2.18 0.44 2.85
N LEU A 31 1.88 -0.86 3.00
CA LEU A 31 0.51 -1.40 3.01
C LEU A 31 -0.39 -0.93 1.83
N GLY A 32 0.19 -0.80 0.63
CA GLY A 32 -0.55 -0.33 -0.55
C GLY A 32 -0.77 1.19 -0.62
N HIS A 33 -0.11 1.93 0.24
CA HIS A 33 -0.06 3.39 0.22
C HIS A 33 1.34 3.89 -0.10
N LEU A 34 1.41 5.03 -0.77
CA LEU A 34 2.63 5.80 -0.96
C LEU A 34 2.66 6.91 0.11
N ILE A 35 3.59 6.80 1.04
CA ILE A 35 3.83 7.79 2.09
C ILE A 35 4.83 8.80 1.53
N THR A 36 4.41 10.06 1.45
CA THR A 36 5.22 11.19 0.97
C THR A 36 5.25 12.28 2.04
N ALA A 37 6.12 13.30 1.86
CA ALA A 37 6.15 14.45 2.77
C ALA A 37 4.82 15.21 2.82
N ASP A 38 4.06 15.20 1.71
CA ASP A 38 2.73 15.84 1.61
C ASP A 38 1.60 14.99 2.20
N GLY A 39 1.88 13.75 2.61
CA GLY A 39 0.90 12.85 3.22
C GLY A 39 0.83 11.46 2.57
N ILE A 40 -0.24 10.75 2.90
CA ILE A 40 -0.50 9.37 2.48
C ILE A 40 -1.34 9.40 1.20
N LYS A 41 -0.79 8.88 0.10
CA LYS A 41 -1.45 8.75 -1.20
C LYS A 41 -1.73 7.27 -1.51
N PRO A 42 -2.75 6.96 -2.31
CA PRO A 42 -2.93 5.60 -2.83
C PRO A 42 -1.73 5.18 -3.68
N ASP A 43 -1.30 3.92 -3.61
CA ASP A 43 -0.24 3.43 -4.50
C ASP A 43 -0.69 3.54 -5.98
N PRO A 44 0.14 4.13 -6.86
CA PRO A 44 -0.24 4.30 -8.27
C PRO A 44 -0.46 2.98 -9.01
N GLY A 45 0.15 1.88 -8.57
CA GLY A 45 -0.10 0.55 -9.12
C GLY A 45 -1.51 0.03 -8.81
N LEU A 46 -2.04 0.36 -7.64
CA LEU A 46 -3.44 0.08 -7.32
C LEU A 46 -4.37 0.92 -8.19
N VAL A 47 -4.10 2.22 -8.34
CA VAL A 47 -4.90 3.11 -9.20
C VAL A 47 -4.93 2.59 -10.64
N ALA A 48 -3.79 2.15 -11.16
CA ALA A 48 -3.70 1.52 -12.48
C ALA A 48 -4.51 0.22 -12.54
N SER A 49 -4.51 -0.59 -11.49
CA SER A 49 -5.27 -1.84 -11.43
C SER A 49 -6.78 -1.62 -11.47
N VAL A 50 -7.27 -0.54 -10.82
CA VAL A 50 -8.68 -0.13 -10.88
C VAL A 50 -9.02 0.43 -12.28
N GLN A 51 -8.14 1.25 -12.87
CA GLN A 51 -8.37 1.82 -14.21
C GLN A 51 -8.33 0.77 -15.33
N LEU A 52 -7.46 -0.23 -15.22
CA LEU A 52 -7.33 -1.32 -16.17
C LEU A 52 -8.33 -2.45 -15.92
N PHE A 53 -9.17 -2.34 -14.88
CA PHE A 53 -10.14 -3.38 -14.58
C PHE A 53 -11.16 -3.46 -15.73
N PRO A 54 -11.30 -4.62 -16.39
CA PRO A 54 -12.22 -4.76 -17.52
C PRO A 54 -13.66 -4.56 -17.06
N GLN A 55 -14.53 -4.06 -17.94
CA GLN A 55 -15.93 -3.86 -17.60
C GLN A 55 -16.55 -5.18 -17.10
N PRO A 56 -16.99 -5.24 -15.83
CA PRO A 56 -17.50 -6.48 -15.26
C PRO A 56 -18.81 -6.85 -15.96
N THR A 57 -18.89 -8.07 -16.47
CA THR A 57 -20.09 -8.61 -17.14
C THR A 57 -20.84 -9.63 -16.28
N LYS A 58 -20.18 -10.17 -15.24
CA LYS A 58 -20.75 -11.17 -14.33
C LYS A 58 -20.78 -10.66 -12.90
N ILE A 59 -21.70 -11.21 -12.11
CA ILE A 59 -21.87 -10.90 -10.68
C ILE A 59 -20.57 -11.10 -9.89
N LYS A 60 -19.78 -12.13 -10.22
CA LYS A 60 -18.47 -12.40 -9.59
C LYS A 60 -17.42 -11.32 -9.85
N ASP A 61 -17.45 -10.72 -11.04
CA ASP A 61 -16.53 -9.65 -11.42
C ASP A 61 -16.88 -8.36 -10.69
N ILE A 62 -18.19 -8.10 -10.51
CA ILE A 62 -18.70 -6.97 -9.71
C ILE A 62 -18.27 -7.12 -8.24
N GLN A 63 -18.40 -8.32 -7.66
CA GLN A 63 -17.97 -8.57 -6.28
C GLN A 63 -16.45 -8.42 -6.11
N SER A 64 -15.66 -8.89 -7.09
CA SER A 64 -14.21 -8.73 -7.09
C SER A 64 -13.80 -7.26 -7.20
N PHE A 65 -14.46 -6.50 -8.08
CA PHE A 65 -14.26 -5.06 -8.21
C PHE A 65 -14.61 -4.32 -6.92
N LEU A 66 -15.75 -4.65 -6.31
CA LEU A 66 -16.19 -4.04 -5.04
C LEU A 66 -15.19 -4.30 -3.92
N GLY A 67 -14.66 -5.52 -3.81
CA GLY A 67 -13.61 -5.86 -2.85
C GLY A 67 -12.32 -5.05 -3.08
N LEU A 68 -11.98 -4.80 -4.34
CA LEU A 68 -10.82 -3.99 -4.74
C LEU A 68 -11.00 -2.51 -4.36
N THR A 69 -12.20 -1.96 -4.59
CA THR A 69 -12.53 -0.56 -4.26
C THR A 69 -12.83 -0.33 -2.77
N GLY A 70 -13.18 -1.38 -2.02
CA GLY A 70 -13.57 -1.27 -0.61
C GLY A 70 -12.40 -1.20 0.37
N TYR A 71 -11.22 -1.71 0.00
CA TYR A 71 -10.02 -1.71 0.86
C TYR A 71 -9.33 -0.34 0.94
N TYR A 72 -9.55 0.54 -0.04
CA TYR A 72 -8.90 1.86 -0.10
C TYR A 72 -9.95 2.97 0.04
N PRO A 73 -9.70 4.02 0.86
CA PRO A 73 -10.62 5.14 0.98
C PRO A 73 -10.92 5.75 -0.39
N PRO A 74 -12.15 6.23 -0.62
CA PRO A 74 -12.70 6.34 -1.96
C PRO A 74 -11.86 7.26 -2.84
N LEU A 75 -11.33 6.68 -3.91
CA LEU A 75 -10.86 7.41 -5.10
C LEU A 75 -12.04 8.06 -5.85
N ALA A 76 -13.27 7.70 -5.49
CA ALA A 76 -14.50 8.26 -6.04
C ALA A 76 -14.95 9.50 -5.24
N PRO A 77 -15.32 10.61 -5.91
CA PRO A 77 -15.91 11.76 -5.25
C PRO A 77 -17.20 11.32 -4.54
N LYS A 78 -17.35 11.71 -3.27
CA LYS A 78 -18.60 11.54 -2.53
C LYS A 78 -19.68 12.36 -3.23
N ILE A 79 -20.72 11.67 -3.69
CA ILE A 79 -21.94 12.23 -4.28
C ILE A 79 -22.86 12.70 -3.15
#